data_AF-A0A250J9F2-F1
#
_entry.id   AF-A0A250J9F2-F1
#
_cell.length_a   1.000
_cell.length_b   1.000
_cell.length_c   1.000
_cell.angle_alpha   90.00
_cell.angle_beta   90.00
_cell.angle_gamma   90.00
#
_symmetry.space_group_name_H-M   'P 1'
#
loop_
_entity.id
_entity.type
_entity.pdbx_description
1 polymer ?
#
loop_
_entity_poly.entity_id
_entity_poly.type
_entity_poly.pdbx_seq_one_letter_code
_entity_poly.pdbx_strand_id
1 'polypeptide(L)'
;MRDPTPTWSGVRLALLLMLCLLSWGCSAIPPAPGDDSIRARLKACLLVGDMACVVDQYLVLQDIGRMPGWLVAFQNAFAVTNRKAGECEKVARLVHQGLVKLGERPEFIRFSVSGPSPVRVLGFDETAQGVVVKTHQVSTMGVHVAIRLGNKIIDAYTGLSGLPFQDYVARLRTSPGNRIVDEVVKEL
;
A
#
# COMPACT_ATOMS: atom_id res chain seq x y z
N MET A 1 2.29 30.22 -89.53
CA MET A 1 0.84 30.24 -89.28
C MET A 1 0.44 28.93 -88.65
N ARG A 2 -0.49 28.94 -87.68
CA ARG A 2 -1.19 27.79 -87.08
C ARG A 2 -0.34 26.73 -86.37
N ASP A 3 -0.59 26.56 -85.07
CA ASP A 3 -0.49 25.27 -84.38
C ASP A 3 -1.53 24.27 -84.94
N PRO A 4 -1.46 22.98 -84.58
CA PRO A 4 -2.30 22.58 -83.45
C PRO A 4 -1.64 21.61 -82.44
N THR A 5 -2.07 21.73 -81.18
CA THR A 5 -1.98 20.73 -80.09
C THR A 5 -3.08 19.65 -80.28
N PRO A 6 -3.17 18.53 -79.50
CA PRO A 6 -2.60 18.21 -78.17
C PRO A 6 -1.78 16.86 -78.18
N THR A 7 -1.65 15.95 -77.18
CA THR A 7 -2.46 15.63 -75.98
C THR A 7 -1.76 14.76 -74.90
N TRP A 8 -1.99 15.11 -73.63
CA TRP A 8 -2.16 14.26 -72.43
C TRP A 8 -1.02 13.55 -71.66
N SER A 9 -1.35 13.32 -70.39
CA SER A 9 -0.66 12.60 -69.30
C SER A 9 0.60 13.27 -68.73
N GLY A 10 0.69 13.32 -67.39
CA GLY A 10 1.71 14.07 -66.67
C GLY A 10 2.50 13.23 -65.67
N VAL A 11 3.71 13.68 -65.34
CA VAL A 11 4.59 13.04 -64.35
C VAL A 11 5.14 14.09 -63.39
N ARG A 12 4.61 14.08 -62.15
CA ARG A 12 5.32 14.37 -60.88
C ARG A 12 6.31 15.54 -60.93
N LEU A 13 5.98 16.75 -60.47
CA LEU A 13 5.63 17.08 -59.08
C LEU A 13 6.22 16.09 -58.04
N ALA A 14 7.54 16.15 -57.86
CA ALA A 14 8.28 15.33 -56.88
C ALA A 14 9.49 16.03 -56.23
N LEU A 15 9.51 17.37 -56.18
CA LEU A 15 10.66 18.15 -55.71
C LEU A 15 10.31 19.32 -54.78
N LEU A 16 9.34 19.12 -53.88
CA LEU A 16 8.88 20.16 -52.93
C LEU A 16 8.37 19.61 -51.58
N LEU A 17 8.79 18.39 -51.22
CA LEU A 17 8.37 17.67 -49.99
C LEU A 17 9.56 17.16 -49.15
N MET A 18 10.72 17.84 -49.26
CA MET A 18 12.00 17.45 -48.63
C MET A 18 12.52 18.48 -47.60
N LEU A 19 11.62 19.28 -47.00
CA LEU A 19 11.97 20.38 -46.09
C LEU A 19 11.09 20.47 -44.82
N CYS A 20 10.16 19.53 -44.62
CA CYS A 20 9.24 19.51 -43.47
C CYS A 20 9.55 18.39 -42.44
N LEU A 21 10.68 17.69 -42.59
CA LEU A 21 11.10 16.59 -41.70
C LEU A 21 12.19 16.99 -40.69
N LEU A 22 12.40 18.30 -40.50
CA LEU A 22 12.95 18.81 -39.23
C LEU A 22 11.82 18.87 -38.19
N SER A 23 11.29 17.71 -37.83
CA SER A 23 10.55 17.57 -36.58
C SER A 23 11.53 17.89 -35.45
N TRP A 24 11.43 19.08 -34.87
CA TRP A 24 12.03 19.38 -33.57
C TRP A 24 11.46 18.38 -32.58
N GLY A 25 12.22 17.29 -32.37
CA GLY A 25 12.08 16.36 -31.27
C GLY A 25 12.39 17.09 -29.97
N CYS A 26 11.50 17.99 -29.59
CA CYS A 26 11.38 18.42 -28.20
C CYS A 26 10.92 17.18 -27.45
N SER A 27 11.90 16.36 -27.05
CA SER A 27 11.76 15.37 -26.00
C SER A 27 11.43 16.14 -24.73
N ALA A 28 10.14 16.48 -24.60
CA ALA A 28 9.53 16.95 -23.38
C ALA A 28 9.59 15.80 -22.39
N ILE A 29 10.78 15.61 -21.81
CA ILE A 29 10.97 14.94 -20.53
C ILE A 29 9.91 15.59 -19.63
N PRO A 30 8.87 14.84 -19.20
CA PRO A 30 7.81 15.44 -18.40
C PRO A 30 8.48 16.09 -17.19
N PRO A 31 8.14 17.35 -16.85
CA PRO A 31 8.87 18.10 -15.85
C PRO A 31 8.99 17.26 -14.58
N ALA A 32 10.22 17.13 -14.08
CA ALA A 32 10.53 16.23 -12.99
C ALA A 32 9.53 16.44 -11.85
N PRO A 33 8.92 15.36 -11.31
CA PRO A 33 7.92 15.46 -10.26
C PRO A 33 8.30 16.44 -9.15
N GLY A 34 7.66 17.62 -9.13
CA GLY A 34 7.82 18.55 -8.01
C GLY A 34 7.29 17.91 -6.72
N ASP A 35 7.90 18.24 -5.58
CA ASP A 35 7.70 17.62 -4.27
C ASP A 35 6.24 17.30 -3.94
N ASP A 36 5.31 18.24 -4.16
CA ASP A 36 3.89 18.05 -3.88
C ASP A 36 3.25 16.96 -4.74
N SER A 37 3.69 16.81 -5.99
CA SER A 37 3.23 15.74 -6.88
C SER A 37 3.80 14.36 -6.50
N ILE A 38 4.99 14.31 -5.88
CA ILE A 38 5.55 13.07 -5.33
C ILE A 38 4.85 12.75 -4.00
N ARG A 39 4.65 13.75 -3.13
CA ARG A 39 3.93 13.65 -1.86
C ARG A 39 2.48 13.21 -2.05
N ALA A 40 1.81 13.68 -3.09
CA ALA A 40 0.48 13.21 -3.48
C ALA A 40 0.50 11.74 -3.92
N ARG A 41 1.50 11.33 -4.72
CA ARG A 41 1.68 9.92 -5.13
C ARG A 41 1.99 9.02 -3.94
N LEU A 42 2.91 9.40 -3.04
CA LEU A 42 3.22 8.66 -1.81
C LEU A 42 1.97 8.44 -0.93
N LYS A 43 1.10 9.46 -0.79
CA LYS A 43 -0.19 9.32 -0.12
C LYS A 43 -1.15 8.38 -0.84
N ALA A 44 -1.17 8.37 -2.17
CA ALA A 44 -1.96 7.42 -2.94
C ALA A 44 -1.45 5.98 -2.76
N CYS A 45 -0.12 5.76 -2.77
CA CYS A 45 0.49 4.46 -2.48
C CYS A 45 0.06 3.94 -1.09
N LEU A 46 0.10 4.80 -0.06
CA LEU A 46 -0.36 4.48 1.31
C LEU A 46 -1.85 4.15 1.39
N LEU A 47 -2.69 4.91 0.68
CA LEU A 47 -4.14 4.72 0.68
C LEU A 47 -4.54 3.36 0.07
N VAL A 48 -3.86 2.96 -1.01
CA VAL A 48 -4.02 1.64 -1.66
C VAL A 48 -3.37 0.53 -0.83
N GLY A 49 -2.23 0.82 -0.18
CA GLY A 49 -1.43 -0.16 0.57
C GLY A 49 -0.27 -0.76 -0.23
N ASP A 50 0.10 -0.17 -1.36
CA ASP A 50 1.20 -0.64 -2.19
C ASP A 50 2.55 -0.23 -1.58
N MET A 51 3.20 -1.21 -0.93
CA MET A 51 4.50 -1.01 -0.28
C MET A 51 5.63 -0.71 -1.27
N ALA A 52 5.59 -1.21 -2.52
CA ALA A 52 6.61 -0.90 -3.52
C ALA A 52 6.49 0.56 -3.96
N CYS A 53 5.27 1.00 -4.30
CA CYS A 53 4.94 2.39 -4.57
C CYS A 53 5.34 3.32 -3.41
N VAL A 54 5.06 2.92 -2.15
CA VAL A 54 5.48 3.70 -0.96
C VAL A 54 7.00 3.85 -0.88
N VAL A 55 7.76 2.78 -1.13
CA VAL A 55 9.22 2.84 -1.15
C VAL A 55 9.72 3.75 -2.26
N ASP A 56 9.30 3.53 -3.50
CA ASP A 56 9.78 4.28 -4.67
C ASP A 56 9.47 5.78 -4.53
N GLN A 57 8.24 6.13 -4.15
CA GLN A 57 7.86 7.55 -3.98
C GLN A 57 8.54 8.18 -2.76
N TYR A 58 8.85 7.43 -1.70
CA TYR A 58 9.61 7.97 -0.57
C TYR A 58 11.09 8.22 -0.92
N LEU A 59 11.74 7.30 -1.65
CA LEU A 59 13.12 7.49 -2.10
C LEU A 59 13.27 8.73 -2.99
N VAL A 60 12.33 8.92 -3.93
CA VAL A 60 12.29 10.09 -4.83
C VAL A 60 11.95 11.37 -4.06
N LEU A 61 11.01 11.35 -3.10
CA LEU A 61 10.63 12.53 -2.29
C LEU A 61 11.75 13.02 -1.35
N GLN A 62 12.80 12.23 -1.14
CA GLN A 62 13.89 12.54 -0.21
C GLN A 62 15.27 12.63 -0.90
N ASP A 63 15.32 12.44 -2.22
CA ASP A 63 16.55 12.36 -3.01
C ASP A 63 17.60 11.39 -2.43
N ILE A 64 17.16 10.17 -2.08
CA ILE A 64 18.04 9.13 -1.51
C ILE A 64 18.06 7.85 -2.34
N GLY A 65 19.25 7.46 -2.80
CA GLY A 65 19.48 6.23 -3.57
C GLY A 65 19.43 4.92 -2.76
N ARG A 66 18.98 4.93 -1.50
CA ARG A 66 18.85 3.71 -0.67
C ARG A 66 17.76 3.84 0.40
N MET A 67 17.08 2.73 0.69
CA MET A 67 16.10 2.67 1.77
C MET A 67 16.76 2.92 3.14
N PRO A 68 16.22 3.83 3.97
CA PRO A 68 16.67 3.96 5.35
C PRO A 68 16.19 2.75 6.17
N GLY A 69 16.95 2.35 7.19
CA GLY A 69 16.70 1.12 7.95
C GLY A 69 15.30 1.04 8.60
N TRP A 70 14.68 2.18 8.95
CA TRP A 70 13.31 2.21 9.46
C TRP A 70 12.27 1.79 8.40
N LEU A 71 12.50 2.13 7.12
CA LEU A 71 11.59 1.81 6.02
C LEU A 71 11.72 0.33 5.62
N VAL A 72 12.94 -0.21 5.70
CA VAL A 72 13.21 -1.66 5.60
C VAL A 72 12.49 -2.41 6.74
N ALA A 73 12.55 -1.89 7.97
CA ALA A 73 11.86 -2.50 9.11
C ALA A 73 10.32 -2.39 8.99
N PHE A 74 9.80 -1.28 8.45
CA PHE A 74 8.38 -1.09 8.15
C PHE A 74 7.88 -2.08 7.08
N GLN A 75 8.61 -2.23 5.97
CA GLN A 75 8.33 -3.25 4.94
C GLN A 75 8.35 -4.66 5.54
N ASN A 76 9.40 -5.00 6.31
CA ASN A 76 9.56 -6.31 6.94
C ASN A 76 8.55 -6.61 8.04
N ALA A 77 7.82 -5.63 8.58
CA ALA A 77 6.74 -5.86 9.54
C ALA A 77 5.60 -6.71 8.92
N PHE A 78 5.38 -6.57 7.61
CA PHE A 78 4.34 -7.29 6.86
C PHE A 78 4.78 -8.66 6.31
N ALA A 79 6.01 -9.10 6.59
CA ALA A 79 6.51 -10.40 6.15
C ALA A 79 5.69 -11.56 6.73
N VAL A 80 5.48 -12.61 5.92
CA VAL A 80 4.71 -13.81 6.31
C VAL A 80 5.28 -14.50 7.56
N THR A 81 6.58 -14.37 7.82
CA THR A 81 7.25 -14.88 9.03
C THR A 81 6.78 -14.23 10.33
N ASN A 82 6.13 -13.06 10.28
CA ASN A 82 5.50 -12.42 11.44
C ASN A 82 4.03 -12.85 11.65
N ARG A 83 3.44 -13.63 10.74
CA ARG A 83 2.05 -14.14 10.85
C ARG A 83 1.94 -15.32 11.81
N LYS A 84 2.35 -15.12 13.07
CA LYS A 84 2.31 -16.11 14.16
C LYS A 84 2.10 -15.42 15.50
N ALA A 85 1.61 -16.17 16.48
CA ALA A 85 1.41 -15.67 17.84
C ALA A 85 2.71 -15.12 18.47
N GLY A 86 2.58 -14.04 19.24
CA GLY A 86 3.67 -13.39 19.98
C GLY A 86 4.43 -12.28 19.23
N GLU A 87 4.27 -12.16 17.90
CA GLU A 87 4.96 -11.11 17.12
C GLU A 87 4.19 -9.77 17.04
N CYS A 88 2.94 -9.75 17.50
CA CYS A 88 1.99 -8.66 17.26
C CYS A 88 2.48 -7.30 17.79
N GLU A 89 3.03 -7.22 19.00
CA GLU A 89 3.60 -5.97 19.53
C GLU A 89 4.80 -5.48 18.72
N LYS A 90 5.71 -6.39 18.32
CA LYS A 90 6.88 -6.05 17.50
C LYS A 90 6.43 -5.48 16.15
N VAL A 91 5.48 -6.15 15.50
CA VAL A 91 4.87 -5.69 14.24
C VAL A 91 4.21 -4.32 14.45
N ALA A 92 3.37 -4.16 15.47
CA ALA A 92 2.67 -2.91 15.75
C ALA A 92 3.63 -1.73 15.95
N ARG A 93 4.70 -1.90 16.75
CA ARG A 93 5.72 -0.85 16.95
C ARG A 93 6.39 -0.44 15.64
N LEU A 94 6.73 -1.39 14.77
CA LEU A 94 7.35 -1.12 13.46
C LEU A 94 6.37 -0.44 12.49
N VAL A 95 5.12 -0.89 12.43
CA VAL A 95 4.05 -0.29 11.60
C VAL A 95 3.75 1.14 12.07
N HIS A 96 3.61 1.37 13.36
CA HIS A 96 3.43 2.70 13.96
C HIS A 96 4.60 3.63 13.61
N GLN A 97 5.84 3.19 13.84
CA GLN A 97 7.02 4.01 13.56
C GLN A 97 7.13 4.39 12.07
N GLY A 98 6.83 3.46 11.16
CA GLY A 98 6.84 3.74 9.73
C GLY A 98 5.75 4.72 9.30
N LEU A 99 4.51 4.53 9.76
CA LEU A 99 3.40 5.43 9.45
C LEU A 99 3.64 6.85 10.00
N VAL A 100 4.12 7.00 11.24
CA VAL A 100 4.50 8.32 11.80
C VAL A 100 5.59 8.99 10.95
N LYS A 101 6.59 8.23 10.47
CA LYS A 101 7.67 8.75 9.62
C LYS A 101 7.22 9.13 8.19
N LEU A 102 6.09 8.59 7.74
CA LEU A 102 5.42 8.99 6.50
C LEU A 102 4.43 10.16 6.69
N GLY A 103 4.28 10.67 7.92
CA GLY A 103 3.43 11.82 8.26
C GLY A 103 2.00 11.47 8.67
N GLU A 104 1.69 10.18 8.81
CA GLU A 104 0.39 9.69 9.25
C GLU A 104 0.23 9.73 10.78
N ARG A 105 -1.01 9.56 11.25
CA ARG A 105 -1.37 9.50 12.67
C ARG A 105 -1.94 8.12 13.04
N PRO A 106 -1.09 7.08 13.14
CA PRO A 106 -1.49 5.78 13.64
C PRO A 106 -1.83 5.82 15.14
N GLU A 107 -2.70 4.91 15.58
CA GLU A 107 -2.98 4.63 16.98
C GLU A 107 -2.72 3.15 17.26
N PHE A 108 -2.23 2.79 18.45
CA PHE A 108 -2.20 1.39 18.87
C PHE A 108 -3.59 0.94 19.30
N ILE A 109 -4.03 -0.23 18.86
CA ILE A 109 -5.29 -0.84 19.29
C ILE A 109 -5.03 -2.27 19.78
N ARG A 110 -5.47 -2.55 21.01
CA ARG A 110 -5.35 -3.84 21.66
C ARG A 110 -6.71 -4.55 21.63
N PHE A 111 -6.71 -5.81 21.20
CA PHE A 111 -7.85 -6.71 21.23
C PHE A 111 -7.63 -7.75 22.33
N SER A 112 -8.54 -7.81 23.29
CA SER A 112 -8.43 -8.61 24.52
C SER A 112 -9.60 -9.59 24.67
N VAL A 113 -9.31 -10.83 25.06
CA VAL A 113 -10.32 -11.87 25.32
C VAL A 113 -10.89 -11.74 26.74
N SER A 114 -12.19 -11.47 26.84
CA SER A 114 -12.92 -11.26 28.09
C SER A 114 -14.05 -12.28 28.23
N GLY A 115 -14.21 -12.87 29.42
CA GLY A 115 -15.32 -13.80 29.72
C GLY A 115 -14.95 -14.90 30.72
N PRO A 116 -15.91 -15.74 31.12
CA PRO A 116 -15.75 -16.76 32.17
C PRO A 116 -14.87 -17.95 31.79
N SER A 117 -14.66 -18.24 30.50
CA SER A 117 -13.83 -19.38 30.09
C SER A 117 -12.34 -19.08 30.30
N PRO A 118 -11.55 -19.96 30.95
CA PRO A 118 -10.12 -19.75 31.18
C PRO A 118 -9.30 -19.81 29.88
N VAL A 119 -9.87 -20.28 28.77
CA VAL A 119 -9.16 -20.41 27.49
C VAL A 119 -9.03 -19.04 26.81
N ARG A 120 -7.84 -18.45 26.90
CA ARG A 120 -7.50 -17.14 26.31
C ARG A 120 -6.83 -17.30 24.95
N VAL A 121 -7.57 -17.81 23.96
CA VAL A 121 -7.11 -17.85 22.56
C VAL A 121 -7.75 -16.73 21.74
N LEU A 122 -6.97 -16.13 20.86
CA LEU A 122 -7.43 -15.19 19.84
C LEU A 122 -6.94 -15.68 18.48
N GLY A 123 -7.86 -15.83 17.53
CA GLY A 123 -7.60 -16.23 16.15
C GLY A 123 -8.11 -15.20 15.13
N PHE A 124 -7.62 -15.29 13.90
CA PHE A 124 -7.98 -14.42 12.78
C PHE A 124 -8.31 -15.24 11.54
N ASP A 125 -9.48 -15.04 10.96
CA ASP A 125 -9.91 -15.69 9.71
C ASP A 125 -9.36 -14.97 8.48
N GLU A 126 -8.44 -15.62 7.78
CA GLU A 126 -8.06 -15.30 6.41
C GLU A 126 -9.16 -15.78 5.45
N THR A 127 -9.66 -14.85 4.62
CA THR A 127 -10.78 -15.10 3.70
C THR A 127 -10.37 -14.83 2.26
N ALA A 128 -10.72 -15.72 1.33
CA ALA A 128 -10.65 -15.46 -0.10
C ALA A 128 -12.06 -15.53 -0.69
N GLN A 129 -12.43 -14.59 -1.55
CA GLN A 129 -13.72 -14.58 -2.27
C GLN A 129 -14.96 -14.71 -1.33
N GLY A 130 -14.85 -14.19 -0.10
CA GLY A 130 -15.91 -14.25 0.93
C GLY A 130 -15.91 -15.53 1.78
N VAL A 131 -15.11 -16.54 1.45
CA VAL A 131 -15.01 -17.82 2.18
C VAL A 131 -13.79 -17.81 3.10
N VAL A 132 -13.92 -18.32 4.33
CA VAL A 132 -12.77 -18.55 5.22
C VAL A 132 -11.91 -19.67 4.64
N VAL A 133 -10.66 -19.35 4.29
CA VAL A 133 -9.69 -20.32 3.76
C VAL A 133 -8.74 -20.84 4.82
N LYS A 134 -8.50 -20.05 5.89
CA LYS A 134 -7.63 -20.43 7.01
C LYS A 134 -7.90 -19.57 8.24
N THR A 135 -7.99 -20.18 9.42
CA THR A 135 -7.91 -19.47 10.70
C THR A 135 -6.48 -19.52 11.21
N HIS A 136 -5.91 -18.37 11.58
CA HIS A 136 -4.57 -18.26 12.17
C HIS A 136 -4.68 -18.06 13.69
N GLN A 137 -3.83 -18.73 14.46
CA GLN A 137 -3.66 -18.45 15.90
C GLN A 137 -2.82 -17.17 16.06
N VAL A 138 -3.45 -16.04 16.41
CA VAL A 138 -2.75 -14.75 16.58
C VAL A 138 -2.34 -14.50 18.03
N SER A 139 -3.02 -15.13 19.00
CA SER A 139 -2.62 -15.09 20.41
C SER A 139 -3.01 -16.36 21.17
N THR A 140 -2.13 -16.79 22.08
CA THR A 140 -2.35 -17.86 23.07
C THR A 140 -2.57 -17.33 24.49
N MET A 141 -2.46 -16.01 24.68
CA MET A 141 -2.70 -15.31 25.96
C MET A 141 -3.92 -14.39 25.90
N GLY A 142 -4.63 -14.37 24.77
CA GLY A 142 -5.88 -13.63 24.58
C GLY A 142 -5.68 -12.14 24.34
N VAL A 143 -4.45 -11.71 24.07
CA VAL A 143 -4.11 -10.32 23.71
C VAL A 143 -3.50 -10.29 22.32
N HIS A 144 -4.07 -9.50 21.42
CA HIS A 144 -3.51 -9.16 20.12
C HIS A 144 -3.39 -7.65 19.97
N VAL A 145 -2.40 -7.16 19.25
CA VAL A 145 -2.17 -5.72 19.05
C VAL A 145 -1.96 -5.46 17.56
N ALA A 146 -2.67 -4.45 17.06
CA ALA A 146 -2.56 -3.97 15.69
C ALA A 146 -2.49 -2.43 15.69
N ILE A 147 -2.30 -1.85 14.50
CA ILE A 147 -2.33 -0.40 14.31
C ILE A 147 -3.65 0.03 13.66
N ARG A 148 -4.29 1.02 14.26
CA ARG A 148 -5.42 1.72 13.67
C ARG A 148 -4.92 2.92 12.88
N LEU A 149 -5.45 3.11 11.67
CA LEU A 149 -5.27 4.32 10.86
C LEU A 149 -6.64 4.77 10.35
N GLY A 150 -7.27 5.69 11.08
CA GLY A 150 -8.64 6.12 10.85
C GLY A 150 -9.66 4.98 11.05
N ASN A 151 -10.21 4.46 9.95
CA ASN A 151 -11.10 3.29 9.95
C ASN A 151 -10.42 1.98 9.52
N LYS A 152 -9.12 2.01 9.17
CA LYS A 152 -8.36 0.80 8.83
C LYS A 152 -7.66 0.22 10.06
N ILE A 153 -7.59 -1.11 10.13
CA ILE A 153 -6.70 -1.87 11.01
C ILE A 153 -5.60 -2.50 10.17
N ILE A 154 -4.36 -2.39 10.63
CA ILE A 154 -3.12 -2.71 9.93
C ILE A 154 -2.24 -3.60 10.83
N ASP A 155 -1.98 -4.83 10.40
CA ASP A 155 -1.02 -5.76 11.00
C ASP A 155 -0.35 -6.68 9.96
N ALA A 156 0.36 -7.71 10.41
CA ALA A 156 1.05 -8.67 9.53
C ALA A 156 0.11 -9.54 8.68
N TYR A 157 -1.16 -9.71 9.08
CA TYR A 157 -2.17 -10.49 8.35
C TYR A 157 -2.87 -9.62 7.30
N THR A 158 -3.21 -8.37 7.64
CA THR A 158 -3.89 -7.45 6.71
C THR A 158 -2.98 -6.84 5.64
N GLY A 159 -1.68 -6.73 5.92
CA GLY A 159 -0.78 -5.90 5.12
C GLY A 159 -1.04 -4.39 5.29
N LEU A 160 -0.25 -3.57 4.59
CA LEU A 160 -0.33 -2.10 4.62
C LEU A 160 -1.69 -1.57 4.12
N SER A 161 -2.34 -2.29 3.19
CA SER A 161 -3.70 -2.02 2.73
C SER A 161 -4.73 -1.98 3.87
N GLY A 162 -4.48 -2.74 4.94
CA GLY A 162 -5.36 -2.87 6.09
C GLY A 162 -6.69 -3.56 5.76
N LEU A 163 -7.56 -3.63 6.77
CA LEU A 163 -8.99 -3.93 6.62
C LEU A 163 -9.82 -2.85 7.33
N PRO A 164 -11.05 -2.55 6.86
CA PRO A 164 -12.01 -1.78 7.64
C PRO A 164 -12.20 -2.39 9.05
N PHE A 165 -12.38 -1.54 10.07
CA PHE A 165 -12.48 -2.00 11.46
C PHE A 165 -13.55 -3.08 11.68
N GLN A 166 -14.74 -2.91 11.08
CA GLN A 166 -15.82 -3.90 11.18
C GLN A 166 -15.43 -5.23 10.52
N ASP A 167 -14.88 -5.21 9.30
CA ASP A 167 -14.42 -6.40 8.58
C ASP A 167 -13.28 -7.12 9.32
N TYR A 168 -12.44 -6.37 10.03
CA TYR A 168 -11.36 -6.90 10.85
C TYR A 168 -11.93 -7.60 12.10
N VAL A 169 -12.79 -6.92 12.87
CA VAL A 169 -13.45 -7.50 14.06
C VAL A 169 -14.30 -8.72 13.68
N ALA A 170 -14.99 -8.68 12.53
CA ALA A 170 -15.78 -9.79 12.01
C ALA A 170 -14.94 -11.04 11.64
N ARG A 171 -13.61 -10.92 11.52
CA ARG A 171 -12.67 -12.05 11.32
C ARG A 171 -12.03 -12.54 12.62
N LEU A 172 -12.17 -11.81 13.73
CA LEU A 172 -11.60 -12.24 15.00
C LEU A 172 -12.40 -13.39 15.60
N ARG A 173 -11.69 -14.35 16.20
CA ARG A 173 -12.25 -15.57 16.83
C ARG A 173 -11.68 -15.76 18.22
N THR A 174 -12.50 -16.30 19.12
CA THR A 174 -12.09 -16.75 20.46
C THR A 174 -12.93 -17.97 20.86
N SER A 175 -12.59 -18.60 21.99
CA SER A 175 -13.32 -19.77 22.50
C SER A 175 -14.78 -19.41 22.86
N PRO A 176 -15.73 -20.35 22.71
CA PRO A 176 -17.11 -20.18 23.16
C PRO A 176 -17.21 -19.69 24.62
N GLY A 177 -18.20 -18.84 24.87
CA GLY A 177 -18.42 -18.20 26.17
C GLY A 177 -17.55 -16.96 26.45
N ASN A 178 -16.45 -16.76 25.70
CA ASN A 178 -15.69 -15.51 25.72
C ASN A 178 -16.14 -14.56 24.60
N ARG A 179 -15.90 -13.26 24.80
CA ARG A 179 -16.01 -12.19 23.81
C ARG A 179 -14.63 -11.55 23.61
N ILE A 180 -14.48 -10.82 22.51
CA ILE A 180 -13.34 -9.94 22.28
C ILE A 180 -13.78 -8.51 22.58
N VAL A 181 -12.92 -7.74 23.23
CA VAL A 181 -13.09 -6.31 23.47
C VAL A 181 -11.87 -5.56 22.93
N ASP A 182 -12.07 -4.37 22.40
CA ASP A 182 -11.00 -3.51 21.87
C ASP A 182 -10.80 -2.25 22.72
N GLU A 183 -9.55 -1.79 22.79
CA GLU A 183 -9.17 -0.53 23.42
C GLU A 183 -8.06 0.17 22.61
N VAL A 184 -8.17 1.48 22.45
CA VAL A 184 -7.08 2.31 21.90
C VAL A 184 -6.11 2.64 23.02
N VAL A 185 -4.83 2.34 22.84
CA VAL A 185 -3.78 2.51 23.85
C VAL A 185 -2.75 3.53 23.38
N LYS A 186 -2.20 4.32 24.31
CA LYS A 186 -1.23 5.38 23.99
C LYS A 186 0.14 4.83 23.60
N GLU A 187 0.51 3.71 24.20
CA GLU A 187 1.80 3.06 24.07
C GLU A 187 1.67 1.56 24.38
N LEU A 188 2.75 0.82 24.11
CA LEU A 188 2.94 -0.60 24.37
C LEU A 188 4.22 -0.79 25.19
#